data_AF-A0A2N0ZD81-F1
#
_entry.id   AF-A0A2N0ZD81-F1
#
_cell.length_a   1.000
_cell.length_b   1.000
_cell.length_c   1.000
_cell.angle_alpha   90.00
_cell.angle_beta   90.00
_cell.angle_gamma   90.00
#
_symmetry.space_group_name_H-M   'P 1'
#
loop_
_entity.id
_entity.type
_entity.pdbx_description
1 polymer ?
#
loop_
_entity_poly.entity_id
_entity_poly.type
_entity_poly.pdbx_seq_one_letter_code
_entity_poly.pdbx_strand_id
1 'polypeptide(L)'
;MELSKINQYTALTKNGIRTPKTIGAVGTDQIIQAAERLGTVPFITKHNRAGKGLGVQLFQSVDSLKAYILSEEFEESIDGITLIQEYIQSEDSFGFLCVKKRSCGYKKHLLAVELLSR
;
A
#
# COMPACT_ATOMS: atom_id res chain seq x y z
N MET A 1 -14.11 11.03 9.33
CA MET A 1 -12.76 11.61 9.10
C MET A 1 -11.75 10.59 9.59
N GLU A 2 -10.95 10.02 8.69
CA GLU A 2 -9.89 9.08 9.06
C GLU A 2 -8.75 9.86 9.73
N LEU A 3 -8.41 9.51 10.98
CA LEU A 3 -7.49 10.32 11.80
C LEU A 3 -6.00 10.02 11.51
N SER A 4 -5.64 8.76 11.28
CA SER A 4 -4.26 8.33 10.94
C SER A 4 -4.23 6.87 10.46
N LYS A 5 -3.61 6.62 9.29
CA LYS A 5 -3.35 5.27 8.79
C LYS A 5 -2.29 4.54 9.60
N ILE A 6 -1.31 5.26 10.14
CA ILE A 6 -0.28 4.71 11.03
C ILE A 6 -0.92 4.08 12.29
N ASN A 7 -1.89 4.75 12.89
CA ASN A 7 -2.59 4.20 14.07
C ASN A 7 -3.37 2.93 13.73
N GLN A 8 -3.96 2.85 12.54
CA GLN A 8 -4.64 1.64 12.07
C GLN A 8 -3.66 0.48 11.88
N TYR A 9 -2.53 0.71 11.19
CA TYR A 9 -1.50 -0.31 11.03
C TYR A 9 -0.98 -0.80 12.38
N THR A 10 -0.71 0.12 13.30
CA THR A 10 -0.26 -0.22 14.65
C THR A 10 -1.29 -1.08 15.39
N ALA A 11 -2.58 -0.75 15.31
CA ALA A 11 -3.64 -1.54 15.92
C ALA A 11 -3.74 -2.95 15.29
N LEU A 12 -3.62 -3.07 13.96
CA LEU A 12 -3.62 -4.36 13.27
C LEU A 12 -2.43 -5.23 13.69
N THR A 13 -1.22 -4.67 13.70
CA THR A 13 -0.02 -5.39 14.12
C THR A 13 -0.11 -5.83 15.58
N LYS A 14 -0.63 -4.98 16.48
CA LYS A 14 -0.90 -5.33 17.89
C LYS A 14 -1.86 -6.52 18.04
N ASN A 15 -2.82 -6.67 17.12
CA ASN A 15 -3.77 -7.79 17.08
C ASN A 15 -3.24 -9.02 16.30
N GLY A 16 -1.94 -9.05 15.98
CA GLY A 16 -1.30 -10.18 15.30
C GLY A 16 -1.71 -10.33 13.83
N ILE A 17 -2.33 -9.30 13.24
CA ILE A 17 -2.68 -9.24 11.83
C ILE A 17 -1.43 -8.87 11.04
N ARG A 18 -1.07 -9.71 10.06
CA ARG A 18 0.02 -9.42 9.13
C ARG A 18 -0.42 -8.29 8.20
N THR A 19 0.34 -7.22 8.21
CA THR A 19 0.19 -6.07 7.30
C THR A 19 1.42 -6.00 6.39
N PRO A 20 1.29 -5.49 5.16
CA PRO A 20 2.45 -5.22 4.31
C PRO A 20 3.43 -4.30 5.03
N LYS A 21 4.72 -4.46 4.72
CA LYS A 21 5.74 -3.54 5.25
C LYS A 21 5.40 -2.12 4.84
N THR A 22 5.36 -1.23 5.82
CA THR A 22 4.96 0.16 5.63
C THR A 22 5.89 1.05 6.43
N ILE A 23 6.47 2.05 5.77
CA ILE A 23 7.39 3.03 6.36
C ILE A 23 6.76 4.40 6.19
N GLY A 24 6.54 5.12 7.28
CA GLY A 24 6.12 6.52 7.22
C GLY A 24 7.34 7.44 7.09
N ALA A 25 7.24 8.43 6.20
CA ALA A 25 8.27 9.42 5.95
C ALA A 25 7.67 10.83 5.94
N VAL A 26 8.47 11.81 6.40
CA VAL A 26 8.11 13.23 6.44
C VAL A 26 9.09 14.01 5.60
N GLY A 27 8.59 14.71 4.58
CA GLY A 27 9.40 15.46 3.62
C GLY A 27 9.99 14.58 2.50
N THR A 28 10.24 15.22 1.36
CA THR A 28 10.66 14.61 0.09
C THR A 28 11.91 13.72 0.22
N ASP A 29 12.96 14.19 0.89
CA ASP A 29 14.20 13.44 1.08
C ASP A 29 14.00 12.15 1.87
N GLN A 30 13.15 12.18 2.91
CA GLN A 30 12.88 11.01 3.74
C GLN A 30 12.00 10.00 3.01
N ILE A 31 11.12 10.45 2.10
CA ILE A 31 10.29 9.56 1.27
C ILE A 31 11.18 8.72 0.36
N ILE A 32 12.19 9.34 -0.26
CA ILE A 32 13.20 8.65 -1.08
C ILE A 32 13.97 7.64 -0.25
N GLN A 33 14.51 8.05 0.90
CA GLN A 33 15.24 7.14 1.80
C GLN A 33 14.37 6.00 2.32
N ALA A 34 13.09 6.25 2.59
CA ALA A 34 12.15 5.22 3.02
C ALA A 34 11.92 4.15 1.94
N ALA A 35 11.84 4.54 0.67
CA ALA A 35 11.76 3.59 -0.44
C ALA A 35 13.04 2.76 -0.60
N GLU A 36 14.22 3.39 -0.45
CA GLU A 36 15.50 2.67 -0.46
C GLU A 36 15.60 1.68 0.71
N ARG A 37 15.15 2.08 1.91
CA ARG A 37 15.12 1.21 3.10
C ARG A 37 14.08 0.09 3.00
N LEU A 38 12.97 0.31 2.31
CA LEU A 38 11.97 -0.72 2.08
C LEU A 38 12.60 -1.87 1.28
N GLY A 39 13.41 -1.54 0.27
CA GLY A 39 14.22 -2.50 -0.49
C GLY A 39 13.40 -3.51 -1.30
N THR A 40 12.13 -3.23 -1.56
CA THR A 40 11.22 -4.10 -2.32
C THR A 40 10.56 -3.33 -3.44
N VAL A 41 10.41 -3.97 -4.60
CA VAL A 41 9.63 -3.47 -5.75
C VAL A 41 8.67 -4.57 -6.21
N PRO A 42 7.45 -4.24 -6.67
CA PRO A 42 6.84 -2.90 -6.66
C PRO A 42 6.41 -2.44 -5.26
N PHE A 43 6.24 -1.12 -5.09
CA PHE A 43 5.71 -0.51 -3.87
C PHE A 43 4.76 0.63 -4.20
N ILE A 44 3.96 1.06 -3.22
CA ILE A 44 3.01 2.16 -3.36
C ILE A 44 3.31 3.29 -2.38
N THR A 45 3.03 4.52 -2.78
CA THR A 45 2.92 5.67 -1.86
C THR A 45 1.47 5.84 -1.44
N LYS A 46 1.24 6.33 -0.21
CA LYS A 46 -0.07 6.72 0.31
C LYS A 46 0.03 7.91 1.24
N HIS A 47 -0.88 8.87 1.16
CA HIS A 47 -1.01 9.90 2.20
C HIS A 47 -1.54 9.34 3.52
N ASN A 48 -0.91 9.68 4.65
CA ASN A 48 -1.39 9.29 5.98
C ASN A 48 -2.76 9.91 6.28
N ARG A 49 -2.93 11.19 5.91
CA ARG A 49 -4.20 11.93 6.00
C ARG A 49 -4.53 12.59 4.66
N ALA A 50 -5.66 12.19 4.06
CA ALA A 50 -6.19 12.79 2.85
C ALA A 50 -7.73 12.73 2.86
N GLY A 51 -8.38 13.72 2.27
CA GLY A 51 -9.80 13.67 1.91
C GLY A 51 -9.94 13.13 0.49
N LYS A 52 -10.90 12.22 0.25
CA LYS A 52 -11.25 11.63 -1.07
C LYS A 52 -10.34 10.55 -1.67
N GLY A 53 -9.31 10.07 -0.98
CA GLY A 53 -8.56 8.87 -1.41
C GLY A 53 -7.64 9.06 -2.63
N LEU A 54 -7.35 10.31 -2.99
CA LEU A 54 -6.35 10.70 -3.99
C LEU A 54 -4.99 10.78 -3.27
N GLY A 55 -3.93 10.21 -3.84
CA GLY A 55 -2.61 10.11 -3.20
C GLY A 55 -2.10 8.68 -3.05
N VAL A 56 -2.67 7.71 -3.78
CA VAL A 56 -2.09 6.37 -3.94
C VAL A 56 -1.45 6.26 -5.32
N GLN A 57 -0.16 5.96 -5.38
CA GLN A 57 0.54 5.70 -6.63
C GLN A 57 1.42 4.45 -6.52
N LEU A 58 1.53 3.71 -7.63
CA LEU A 58 2.34 2.49 -7.74
C LEU A 58 3.65 2.80 -8.44
N PHE A 59 4.75 2.36 -7.84
CA PHE A 59 6.11 2.51 -8.35
C PHE A 59 6.76 1.15 -8.58
N GLN A 60 7.41 1.01 -9.72
CA GLN A 60 8.18 -0.17 -10.10
C GLN A 60 9.68 -0.01 -9.77
N SER A 61 10.12 1.22 -9.47
CA SER A 61 11.50 1.50 -9.06
C SER A 61 11.60 2.72 -8.14
N VAL A 62 12.69 2.80 -7.37
CA VAL A 62 12.99 3.99 -6.56
C VAL A 62 13.23 5.21 -7.45
N ASP A 63 13.81 5.05 -8.63
CA ASP A 63 14.04 6.15 -9.57
C ASP A 63 12.73 6.77 -10.09
N SER A 64 11.71 5.94 -10.35
CA SER A 64 10.37 6.45 -10.70
C SER A 64 9.74 7.27 -9.59
N LEU A 65 9.99 6.91 -8.33
CA LEU A 65 9.55 7.68 -7.17
C LEU A 65 10.32 9.00 -7.06
N LYS A 66 11.65 8.97 -7.25
CA LYS A 66 12.48 10.18 -7.25
C LYS A 66 12.01 11.18 -8.30
N ALA A 67 11.75 10.71 -9.51
CA ALA A 67 11.23 11.55 -10.59
C ALA A 67 9.85 12.15 -10.25
N TYR A 68 8.95 11.37 -9.65
CA TYR A 68 7.64 11.86 -9.21
C TYR A 68 7.75 12.92 -8.11
N ILE A 69 8.57 12.69 -7.08
CA ILE A 69 8.72 13.63 -5.94
C ILE A 69 9.30 14.98 -6.40
N LEU A 70 10.14 14.96 -7.43
CA LEU A 70 10.76 16.17 -8.00
C LEU A 70 9.87 16.87 -9.04
N SER A 71 8.72 16.30 -9.41
CA SER A 71 7.81 16.90 -10.38
C SER A 71 6.79 17.81 -9.71
N GLU A 72 6.16 18.68 -10.51
CA GLU A 72 5.06 19.55 -10.05
C GLU A 72 3.77 18.77 -9.72
N GLU A 73 3.71 17.47 -10.07
CA GLU A 73 2.58 16.59 -9.78
C GLU A 73 2.65 15.97 -8.37
N PHE A 74 3.76 16.21 -7.64
CA PHE A 74 3.90 15.73 -6.27
C PHE A 74 2.94 16.46 -5.33
N GLU A 75 2.01 15.71 -4.75
CA GLU A 75 1.10 16.21 -3.73
C GLU A 75 1.55 15.74 -2.35
N GLU A 76 1.74 16.69 -1.43
CA GLU A 76 2.05 16.39 -0.03
C GLU A 76 0.78 16.03 0.77
N SER A 77 0.92 15.14 1.76
CA SER A 77 -0.17 14.85 2.69
C SER A 77 -0.46 16.07 3.58
N ILE A 78 -1.70 16.22 4.06
CA ILE A 78 -2.11 17.34 4.94
C ILE A 78 -1.24 17.43 6.21
N ASP A 79 -0.77 16.29 6.72
CA ASP A 79 0.12 16.22 7.88
C ASP A 79 1.60 16.09 7.52
N GLY A 80 1.95 16.20 6.24
CA GLY A 80 3.30 16.02 5.72
C GLY A 80 3.81 14.57 5.76
N ILE A 81 2.97 13.59 6.13
CA ILE A 81 3.38 12.19 6.26
C ILE A 81 2.93 11.39 5.03
N THR A 82 3.90 10.89 4.29
CA THR A 82 3.68 9.93 3.20
C THR A 82 4.13 8.55 3.63
N LEU A 83 3.30 7.55 3.38
CA LEU A 83 3.56 6.15 3.66
C LEU A 83 4.10 5.47 2.41
N ILE A 84 5.25 4.82 2.53
CA ILE A 84 5.80 3.90 1.53
C ILE A 84 5.44 2.49 1.96
N GLN A 85 4.69 1.77 1.12
CA GLN A 85 4.15 0.47 1.45
C GLN A 85 4.49 -0.56 0.38
N GLU A 86 4.89 -1.75 0.80
CA GLU A 86 5.04 -2.91 -0.08
C GLU A 86 3.73 -3.18 -0.82
N TYR A 87 3.81 -3.31 -2.15
CA TYR A 87 2.63 -3.64 -2.95
C TYR A 87 2.36 -5.14 -2.87
N ILE A 88 1.14 -5.48 -2.45
CA ILE A 88 0.65 -6.87 -2.48
C ILE A 88 -0.36 -6.98 -3.61
N GLN A 89 0.00 -7.74 -4.64
CA GLN A 89 -0.94 -8.09 -5.70
C GLN A 89 -2.03 -9.01 -5.13
N SER A 90 -3.28 -8.55 -5.19
CA SER A 90 -4.43 -9.37 -4.82
C SER A 90 -4.94 -10.11 -6.06
N GLU A 91 -5.23 -11.40 -5.93
CA GLU A 91 -5.75 -12.24 -7.03
C GLU A 91 -7.23 -11.95 -7.35
N ASP A 92 -7.94 -11.24 -6.46
CA ASP A 92 -9.36 -10.91 -6.60
C ASP A 92 -9.56 -9.39 -6.63
N SER A 93 -10.34 -8.91 -7.61
CA SER A 93 -10.66 -7.50 -7.90
C SER A 93 -11.57 -6.83 -6.87
N PHE A 94 -11.48 -7.19 -5.59
CA PHE A 94 -12.18 -6.54 -4.49
C PHE A 94 -11.15 -5.87 -3.59
N GLY A 95 -11.28 -4.56 -3.36
CA GLY A 95 -10.39 -3.72 -2.55
C GLY A 95 -10.38 -4.02 -1.05
N PHE A 96 -10.36 -5.29 -0.65
CA PHE A 96 -10.14 -5.72 0.72
C PHE A 96 -8.68 -6.13 0.87
N LEU A 97 -7.96 -5.44 1.76
CA LEU A 97 -6.64 -5.88 2.22
C LEU A 97 -6.77 -7.31 2.77
N CYS A 98 -6.20 -8.31 2.08
CA CYS A 98 -6.20 -9.69 2.55
C CYS A 98 -5.37 -9.80 3.83
N VAL A 99 -6.05 -9.84 4.97
CA VAL A 99 -5.45 -10.11 6.27
C VAL A 99 -5.15 -11.61 6.36
N LYS A 100 -3.90 -12.01 6.10
CA LYS A 100 -3.47 -13.39 6.28
C LYS A 100 -3.39 -13.73 7.77
N LYS A 101 -4.50 -14.22 8.36
CA LYS A 101 -4.45 -14.89 9.68
C LYS A 101 -3.68 -16.21 9.56
N ARG A 102 -2.88 -16.53 10.59
CA ARG A 102 -1.97 -17.71 10.63
C ARG A 102 -2.66 -19.08 10.39
N SER A 103 -3.99 -19.19 10.36
CA SER A 103 -4.70 -20.48 10.23
C SER A 103 -5.61 -20.63 9.01
N CYS A 104 -5.49 -19.80 7.96
CA CYS A 104 -6.31 -19.99 6.76
C CYS A 104 -5.59 -20.90 5.75
N GLY A 105 -5.83 -22.20 5.85
CA GLY A 105 -5.43 -23.17 4.84
C GLY A 105 -6.22 -22.93 3.55
N TYR A 106 -5.55 -22.52 2.49
CA TYR A 106 -6.15 -22.44 1.16
C TYR A 106 -6.33 -23.86 0.62
N LYS A 107 -7.52 -24.45 0.79
CA LYS A 107 -8.05 -25.43 -0.16
C LYS A 107 -8.84 -24.66 -1.21
N LYS A 108 -8.18 -24.21 -2.29
CA LYS A 108 -8.89 -23.74 -3.50
C LYS A 108 -9.38 -24.99 -4.24
N HIS A 109 -10.65 -25.32 -4.04
CA HIS A 109 -11.37 -26.20 -4.96
C HIS A 109 -11.58 -25.44 -6.27
N LEU A 110 -10.94 -25.94 -7.31
CA LEU A 110 -11.19 -25.60 -8.71
C LEU A 110 -12.59 -26.11 -9.05
N LEU A 111 -13.52 -25.22 -9.38
CA LEU A 111 -14.78 -25.61 -10.02
C LEU A 111 -14.98 -24.71 -11.24
N ALA A 112 -14.88 -25.38 -12.37
CA ALA A 112 -15.09 -24.88 -13.71
C ALA A 112 -16.48 -24.28 -13.88
N VAL A 113 -16.58 -23.18 -14.61
CA VAL A 113 -17.83 -22.77 -15.25
C VAL A 113 -17.51 -22.48 -16.71
N GLU A 114 -17.56 -23.57 -17.46
CA GLU A 114 -17.89 -23.59 -18.88
C GLU A 114 -19.41 -23.34 -19.03
N LEU A 115 -19.83 -22.86 -20.21
CA LEU A 115 -21.20 -22.58 -20.67
C LEU A 115 -21.71 -21.16 -20.45
N LEU A 116 -21.61 -20.36 -21.51
CA LEU A 116 -22.78 -19.79 -22.22
C LEU A 116 -22.30 -19.08 -23.50
N SER A 117 -22.21 -19.86 -24.58
CA SER A 117 -22.42 -19.38 -25.94
C SER A 117 -23.33 -20.38 -26.64
N ARG A 118 -24.62 -20.06 -26.60
CA ARG A 118 -25.61 -20.35 -27.64
C ARG A 118 -26.51 -19.14 -27.75
#